data_AF-A0A9D6WD77-F1
#
_entry.id   AF-A0A9D6WD77-F1
#
_cell.length_a   1.000
_cell.length_b   1.000
_cell.length_c   1.000
_cell.angle_alpha   90.00
_cell.angle_beta   90.00
_cell.angle_gamma   90.00
#
_symmetry.space_group_name_H-M   'P 1'
#
loop_
_entity.id
_entity.type
_entity.pdbx_description
1 polymer ?
#
loop_
_entity_poly.entity_id
_entity_poly.type
_entity_poly.pdbx_seq_one_letter_code
_entity_poly.pdbx_strand_id
1 'polypeptide(L)'
;MDRGSIVIVDDNANNLQVLSSMLQQEGYKVRPALSGEQALRAITASPPDLVLLDIRMPGMDGYETCRRLKATPATAGIPVIFISALAESEDKLAAFAIGGVDYVSKPFQAEEVLARVRAHLQLHRMQQSLEGLVEERTAALCVSVASLEESRAAYRRMLDQTIAAIAMTIEKRDPYTAGHQVRVAHLAVAMARKLGLEPERIEGLRLGATIHDIGKIYLPAEILSRPGRLSETELALVRTHAEVGLEIVRDVEFPWPIGMMIHQHHERCDGSGYPRGIVGDEILLEARILCVADVVEAMAAHRPYRAALGIDKALAEVRAGRGTLYDGPVVDACLALFEQDHYQLPPSLAG
;
A
#
# COMPACT_ATOMS: atom_id res chain seq x y z
N MET A 1 -27.76 39.84 -9.32
CA MET A 1 -26.89 38.65 -9.23
C MET A 1 -25.81 38.82 -10.28
N ASP A 2 -24.54 38.77 -9.88
CA ASP A 2 -23.41 39.03 -10.77
C ASP A 2 -23.30 37.92 -11.82
N ARG A 3 -23.65 38.21 -13.09
CA ARG A 3 -23.66 37.19 -14.15
C ARG A 3 -22.27 36.84 -14.68
N GLY A 4 -21.24 37.55 -14.22
CA GLY A 4 -19.85 37.38 -14.62
C GLY A 4 -19.31 38.62 -15.32
N SER A 5 -17.99 38.67 -15.45
CA SER A 5 -17.24 39.75 -16.07
C SER A 5 -16.65 39.32 -17.41
N ILE A 6 -16.79 40.18 -18.41
CA ILE A 6 -16.37 39.91 -19.78
C ILE A 6 -15.47 41.05 -20.25
N VAL A 7 -14.32 40.72 -20.81
CA VAL A 7 -13.52 41.69 -21.57
C VAL A 7 -13.86 41.54 -23.04
N ILE A 8 -14.18 42.64 -23.71
CA ILE A 8 -14.39 42.67 -25.15
C ILE A 8 -13.26 43.48 -25.79
N VAL A 9 -12.70 42.95 -26.88
CA VAL A 9 -11.54 43.53 -27.55
C VAL A 9 -11.83 43.64 -29.04
N ASP A 10 -11.86 44.85 -29.56
CA ASP A 10 -12.12 45.16 -30.98
C ASP A 10 -11.56 46.57 -31.24
N ASP A 11 -10.91 46.79 -32.38
CA ASP A 11 -10.33 48.09 -32.73
C ASP A 11 -11.40 49.12 -33.14
N ASN A 12 -12.61 48.66 -33.45
CA ASN A 12 -13.75 49.49 -33.82
C ASN A 12 -14.63 49.82 -32.61
N ALA A 13 -14.65 51.11 -32.23
CA ALA A 13 -15.46 51.62 -31.13
C ALA A 13 -16.97 51.32 -31.25
N ASN A 14 -17.51 51.25 -32.47
CA ASN A 14 -18.93 50.92 -32.66
C ASN A 14 -19.22 49.46 -32.31
N ASN A 15 -18.34 48.52 -32.68
CA ASN A 15 -18.48 47.11 -32.31
C ASN A 15 -18.44 46.94 -30.79
N LEU A 16 -17.49 47.63 -30.13
CA LEU A 16 -17.38 47.64 -28.67
C LEU A 16 -18.66 48.18 -28.02
N GLN A 17 -19.24 49.26 -28.54
CA GLN A 17 -20.46 49.84 -27.98
C GLN A 17 -21.68 48.93 -28.13
N VAL A 18 -21.83 48.27 -29.29
CA VAL A 18 -22.91 47.30 -29.55
C VAL A 18 -22.78 46.08 -28.63
N LEU A 19 -21.61 45.44 -28.59
CA LEU A 19 -21.36 44.28 -27.74
C LEU A 19 -21.49 44.62 -26.24
N SER A 20 -20.99 45.79 -25.83
CA SER A 20 -21.13 46.28 -24.45
C SER A 20 -22.59 46.39 -24.05
N SER A 21 -23.38 47.13 -24.84
CA SER A 21 -24.78 47.43 -24.50
C SER A 21 -25.59 46.15 -24.38
N MET A 22 -25.39 45.24 -25.33
CA MET A 22 -26.05 43.95 -25.40
C MET A 22 -25.73 43.03 -24.21
N LEU A 23 -24.45 42.89 -23.85
CA LEU A 23 -24.03 42.07 -22.71
C LEU A 23 -24.42 42.72 -21.37
N GLN A 24 -24.37 44.05 -21.27
CA GLN A 24 -24.78 44.78 -20.07
C GLN A 24 -26.29 44.68 -19.81
N GLN A 25 -27.12 44.69 -20.87
CA GLN A 25 -28.58 44.46 -20.75
C GLN A 25 -28.89 43.09 -20.14
N GLU A 26 -28.08 42.08 -20.42
CA GLU A 26 -28.16 40.76 -19.81
C GLU A 26 -27.53 40.68 -18.41
N GLY A 27 -26.97 41.78 -17.88
CA GLY A 27 -26.43 41.86 -16.52
C GLY A 27 -24.96 41.44 -16.37
N TYR A 28 -24.20 41.32 -17.46
CA TYR A 28 -22.75 41.08 -17.40
C TYR A 28 -21.98 42.36 -17.11
N LYS A 29 -20.87 42.25 -16.38
CA LYS A 29 -19.90 43.35 -16.20
C LYS A 29 -18.95 43.38 -17.39
N VAL A 30 -19.11 44.36 -18.28
CA VAL A 30 -18.33 44.42 -19.53
C VAL A 30 -17.22 45.46 -19.43
N ARG A 31 -16.01 45.08 -19.85
CA ARG A 31 -14.84 45.95 -19.97
C ARG A 31 -14.34 45.99 -21.41
N PRO A 32 -14.49 47.11 -22.13
CA PRO A 32 -13.99 47.24 -23.49
C PRO A 32 -12.49 47.57 -23.54
N ALA A 33 -11.79 47.06 -24.56
CA ALA A 33 -10.42 47.37 -24.90
C ALA A 33 -10.27 47.58 -26.42
N LEU A 34 -9.53 48.61 -26.82
CA LEU A 34 -9.35 48.99 -28.23
C LEU A 34 -8.16 48.29 -28.92
N SER A 35 -7.34 47.54 -28.17
CA SER A 35 -6.21 46.79 -28.73
C SER A 35 -5.85 45.59 -27.86
N GLY A 36 -5.11 44.64 -28.43
CA GLY A 36 -4.57 43.49 -27.72
C GLY A 36 -3.71 43.87 -26.51
N GLU A 37 -2.87 44.91 -26.62
CA GLU A 37 -2.03 45.40 -25.51
C GLU A 37 -2.87 46.00 -24.37
N GLN A 38 -3.93 46.75 -24.70
CA GLN A 38 -4.84 47.25 -23.69
C GLN A 38 -5.57 46.11 -22.98
N ALA A 39 -6.03 45.12 -23.74
CA ALA A 39 -6.70 43.94 -23.20
C ALA A 39 -5.78 43.15 -22.26
N LEU A 40 -4.55 42.84 -22.67
CA LEU A 40 -3.58 42.12 -21.83
C LEU A 40 -3.30 42.85 -20.51
N ARG A 41 -3.11 44.18 -20.54
CA ARG A 41 -2.92 44.97 -19.31
C ARG A 41 -4.16 44.90 -18.40
N ALA A 42 -5.35 45.05 -18.97
CA ALA A 42 -6.60 45.04 -18.22
C ALA A 42 -6.93 43.67 -17.63
N ILE A 43 -6.67 42.59 -18.37
CA ILE A 43 -6.89 41.20 -17.94
C ILE A 43 -5.88 40.80 -16.87
N THR A 44 -4.62 41.21 -17.01
CA THR A 44 -3.59 40.94 -15.99
C THR A 44 -3.90 41.63 -14.66
N ALA A 45 -4.38 42.88 -14.70
CA ALA A 45 -4.75 43.61 -13.49
C ALA A 45 -6.02 43.05 -12.82
N SER A 46 -6.97 42.58 -13.62
CA SER A 46 -8.22 41.97 -13.14
C SER A 46 -8.71 40.95 -14.17
N PRO A 47 -8.54 39.65 -13.90
CA PRO A 47 -8.98 38.59 -14.81
C PRO A 47 -10.51 38.59 -15.01
N PRO A 48 -11.02 38.56 -16.26
CA PRO A 48 -12.43 38.31 -16.54
C PRO A 48 -12.77 36.81 -16.50
N ASP A 49 -14.07 36.52 -16.49
CA ASP A 49 -14.59 35.16 -16.65
C ASP A 49 -14.60 34.69 -18.12
N LEU A 50 -14.57 35.63 -19.08
CA LEU A 50 -14.54 35.34 -20.52
C LEU A 50 -13.98 36.54 -21.31
N VAL A 51 -13.33 36.25 -22.45
CA VAL A 51 -12.87 37.27 -23.40
C VAL A 51 -13.57 37.09 -24.74
N LEU A 52 -14.18 38.16 -25.26
CA LEU A 52 -14.57 38.26 -26.68
C LEU A 52 -13.48 39.02 -27.42
N LEU A 53 -12.89 38.43 -28.45
CA LEU A 53 -11.66 38.93 -29.05
C LEU A 53 -11.79 39.02 -30.57
N ASP A 54 -11.75 40.22 -31.12
CA ASP A 54 -11.63 40.39 -32.56
C ASP A 54 -10.29 39.85 -33.07
N ILE A 55 -10.31 39.19 -34.22
CA ILE A 55 -9.10 38.62 -34.81
C ILE A 55 -8.26 39.71 -35.48
N ARG A 56 -8.89 40.60 -36.26
CA ARG A 56 -8.18 41.56 -37.10
C ARG A 56 -8.10 42.93 -36.45
N MET A 57 -7.00 43.19 -35.75
CA MET A 57 -6.72 44.49 -35.12
C MET A 57 -5.35 45.03 -35.56
N PRO A 58 -5.15 46.36 -35.65
CA PRO A 58 -3.85 46.96 -35.92
C PRO A 58 -2.83 46.66 -34.82
N GLY A 59 -1.58 46.38 -35.20
CA GLY A 59 -0.52 46.06 -34.25
C GLY A 59 -0.58 44.61 -33.80
N MET A 60 -1.01 44.35 -32.57
CA MET A 60 -1.20 43.00 -32.04
C MET A 60 -2.59 42.48 -32.43
N ASP A 61 -2.60 41.43 -33.26
CA ASP A 61 -3.82 40.75 -33.67
C ASP A 61 -4.44 39.90 -32.54
N GLY A 62 -5.66 39.40 -32.76
CA GLY A 62 -6.35 38.58 -31.78
C GLY A 62 -5.66 37.24 -31.51
N TYR A 63 -4.99 36.66 -32.51
CA TYR A 63 -4.29 35.38 -32.33
C TYR A 63 -3.10 35.51 -31.39
N GLU A 64 -2.27 36.53 -31.58
CA GLU A 64 -1.14 36.83 -30.70
C GLU A 64 -1.61 37.24 -29.30
N THR A 65 -2.71 38.00 -29.20
CA THR A 65 -3.33 38.34 -27.92
C THR A 65 -3.76 37.06 -27.16
N CYS A 66 -4.48 36.14 -27.82
CA CYS A 66 -4.89 34.87 -27.22
C CYS A 66 -3.69 34.02 -26.82
N ARG A 67 -2.68 33.92 -27.69
CA ARG A 67 -1.45 33.16 -27.41
C ARG A 67 -0.79 33.62 -26.11
N ARG A 68 -0.69 34.93 -25.89
CA ARG A 68 -0.11 35.49 -24.65
C ARG A 68 -0.96 35.23 -23.41
N LEU A 69 -2.29 35.31 -23.55
CA LEU A 69 -3.21 34.93 -22.46
C LEU A 69 -3.06 33.45 -22.09
N LYS A 70 -2.92 32.56 -23.08
CA LYS A 70 -2.76 31.12 -22.86
C LYS A 70 -1.38 30.71 -22.36
N ALA A 71 -0.34 31.47 -22.70
CA ALA A 71 1.02 31.24 -22.20
C ALA A 71 1.22 31.63 -20.72
N THR A 72 0.29 32.41 -20.13
CA THR A 72 0.41 32.93 -18.77
C THR A 72 -0.47 32.10 -17.81
N PRO A 73 0.09 31.40 -16.80
CA PRO A 73 -0.68 30.49 -15.93
C PRO A 73 -1.92 31.13 -15.28
N ALA A 74 -1.80 32.40 -14.86
CA ALA A 74 -2.89 33.13 -14.21
C ALA A 74 -4.08 33.46 -15.13
N THR A 75 -3.89 33.43 -16.46
CA THR A 75 -4.92 33.78 -17.45
C THR A 75 -5.23 32.64 -18.42
N ALA A 76 -4.45 31.55 -18.38
CA ALA A 76 -4.54 30.43 -19.32
C ALA A 76 -5.91 29.74 -19.28
N GLY A 77 -6.54 29.68 -18.10
CA GLY A 77 -7.87 29.09 -17.92
C GLY A 77 -9.03 29.92 -18.50
N ILE A 78 -8.83 31.20 -18.81
CA ILE A 78 -9.93 32.09 -19.22
C ILE A 78 -10.42 31.72 -20.63
N PRO A 79 -11.72 31.44 -20.84
CA PRO A 79 -12.25 31.14 -22.16
C PRO A 79 -12.16 32.35 -23.09
N VAL A 80 -11.63 32.15 -24.29
CA VAL A 80 -11.52 33.17 -25.34
C VAL A 80 -12.41 32.75 -26.51
N ILE A 81 -13.41 33.57 -26.81
CA ILE A 81 -14.26 33.43 -28.00
C ILE A 81 -13.82 34.48 -29.01
N PHE A 82 -13.42 34.05 -30.19
CA PHE A 82 -13.02 34.96 -31.25
C PHE A 82 -14.23 35.58 -31.95
N ILE A 83 -14.08 36.81 -32.45
CA ILE A 83 -15.03 37.44 -33.37
C ILE A 83 -14.31 37.62 -34.70
N SER A 84 -14.89 37.12 -35.80
CA SER A 84 -14.23 37.08 -37.11
C SER A 84 -15.18 37.39 -38.26
N ALA A 85 -14.75 38.14 -39.27
CA ALA A 85 -15.48 38.24 -40.53
C ALA A 85 -15.10 37.04 -41.41
N LEU A 86 -15.92 35.98 -41.42
CA LEU A 86 -15.56 34.69 -42.01
C LEU A 86 -15.93 34.58 -43.50
N ALA A 87 -14.95 34.12 -44.29
CA ALA A 87 -15.17 33.45 -45.57
C ALA A 87 -14.38 32.13 -45.75
N GLU A 88 -13.42 31.75 -44.89
CA GLU A 88 -12.63 30.51 -45.09
C GLU A 88 -12.50 29.61 -43.85
N SER A 89 -12.41 28.31 -44.10
CA SER A 89 -12.37 27.23 -43.11
C SER A 89 -11.05 27.15 -42.33
N GLU A 90 -9.96 27.74 -42.84
CA GLU A 90 -8.62 27.69 -42.25
C GLU A 90 -8.49 28.54 -40.98
N ASP A 91 -9.15 29.70 -40.91
CA ASP A 91 -9.12 30.60 -39.75
C ASP A 91 -9.71 29.96 -38.48
N LYS A 92 -10.70 29.08 -38.63
CA LYS A 92 -11.34 28.40 -37.49
C LYS A 92 -10.41 27.40 -36.83
N LEU A 93 -9.66 26.64 -37.63
CA LEU A 93 -8.71 25.64 -37.12
C LEU A 93 -7.55 26.32 -36.36
N ALA A 94 -7.07 27.45 -36.87
CA ALA A 94 -6.03 28.25 -36.22
C ALA A 94 -6.49 28.81 -34.86
N ALA A 95 -7.74 29.29 -34.77
CA ALA A 95 -8.32 29.80 -33.52
C ALA A 95 -8.35 28.75 -32.39
N PHE A 96 -8.77 27.52 -32.70
CA PHE A 96 -8.78 26.43 -31.71
C PHE A 96 -7.37 25.96 -31.35
N ALA A 97 -6.45 25.90 -32.33
CA ALA A 97 -5.07 25.47 -32.09
C ALA A 97 -4.30 26.41 -31.12
N ILE A 98 -4.67 27.69 -31.08
CA ILE A 98 -4.04 28.70 -30.21
C ILE A 98 -4.73 28.77 -28.82
N GLY A 99 -5.77 27.97 -28.61
CA GLY A 99 -6.49 27.85 -27.32
C GLY A 99 -7.78 28.67 -27.22
N GLY A 100 -8.29 29.19 -28.34
CA GLY A 100 -9.66 29.69 -28.39
C GLY A 100 -10.66 28.57 -28.12
N VAL A 101 -11.74 28.88 -27.39
CA VAL A 101 -12.79 27.90 -27.08
C VAL A 101 -13.94 27.96 -28.07
N ASP A 102 -14.05 29.05 -28.84
CA ASP A 102 -15.08 29.23 -29.86
C ASP A 102 -14.82 30.44 -30.78
N TYR A 103 -15.71 30.65 -31.75
CA TYR A 103 -15.75 31.86 -32.57
C TYR A 103 -17.19 32.33 -32.88
N VAL A 104 -17.34 33.60 -33.25
CA VAL A 104 -18.58 34.23 -33.73
C VAL A 104 -18.31 34.97 -35.05
N SER A 105 -19.16 34.79 -36.05
CA SER A 105 -19.00 35.43 -37.36
C SER A 105 -19.56 36.86 -37.39
N LYS A 106 -18.86 37.80 -38.04
CA LYS A 106 -19.35 39.13 -38.42
C LYS A 106 -20.08 39.04 -39.78
N PRO A 107 -21.24 39.68 -39.96
CA PRO A 107 -22.01 40.41 -38.95
C PRO A 107 -22.64 39.46 -37.93
N PHE A 108 -22.53 39.77 -36.64
CA PHE A 108 -23.01 38.92 -35.56
C PHE A 108 -24.44 39.26 -35.14
N GLN A 109 -25.20 38.24 -34.73
CA GLN A 109 -26.51 38.42 -34.13
C GLN A 109 -26.40 38.38 -32.61
N ALA A 110 -27.22 39.19 -31.94
CA ALA A 110 -27.19 39.29 -30.48
C ALA A 110 -27.48 37.93 -29.80
N GLU A 111 -28.47 37.19 -30.30
CA GLU A 111 -28.82 35.89 -29.73
C GLU A 111 -27.67 34.87 -29.83
N GLU A 112 -26.90 34.88 -30.93
CA GLU A 112 -25.76 33.98 -31.13
C GLU A 112 -24.64 34.24 -30.13
N VAL A 113 -24.21 35.51 -29.97
CA VAL A 113 -23.14 35.86 -29.02
C VAL A 113 -23.59 35.53 -27.59
N LEU A 114 -24.83 35.83 -27.21
CA LEU A 114 -25.32 35.51 -25.85
C LEU A 114 -25.37 34.02 -25.59
N ALA A 115 -25.81 33.22 -26.56
CA ALA A 115 -25.88 31.77 -26.42
C ALA A 115 -24.49 31.17 -26.19
N ARG A 116 -23.49 31.59 -26.99
CA ARG A 116 -22.11 31.11 -26.84
C ARG A 116 -21.45 31.59 -25.55
N VAL A 117 -21.61 32.86 -25.20
CA VAL A 117 -21.12 33.41 -23.93
C VAL A 117 -21.70 32.65 -22.74
N ARG A 118 -23.01 32.40 -22.72
CA ARG A 118 -23.66 31.62 -21.65
C ARG A 118 -23.11 30.21 -21.56
N ALA A 119 -23.00 29.51 -22.68
CA ALA A 119 -22.50 28.13 -22.72
C ALA A 119 -21.07 28.03 -22.18
N HIS A 120 -20.16 28.88 -22.67
CA HIS A 120 -18.75 28.82 -22.25
C HIS A 120 -18.51 29.29 -20.82
N LEU A 121 -19.26 30.28 -20.34
CA LEU A 121 -19.22 30.66 -18.92
C LEU A 121 -19.71 29.52 -18.01
N GLN A 122 -20.77 28.83 -18.41
CA GLN A 122 -21.29 27.69 -17.64
C GLN A 122 -20.27 26.54 -17.63
N LEU A 123 -19.68 26.20 -18.77
CA LEU A 123 -18.65 25.18 -18.87
C LEU A 123 -17.42 25.51 -18.03
N HIS A 124 -16.94 26.75 -18.09
CA HIS A 124 -15.78 27.19 -17.32
C HIS A 124 -16.03 27.09 -15.81
N ARG A 125 -17.21 27.51 -15.33
CA ARG A 125 -17.59 27.38 -13.91
C ARG A 125 -17.70 25.93 -13.47
N MET A 126 -18.27 25.06 -14.31
CA MET A 126 -18.35 23.63 -14.02
C MET A 126 -16.96 22.99 -13.94
N GLN A 127 -16.05 23.35 -14.84
CA GLN A 127 -14.65 22.88 -14.82
C GLN A 127 -13.94 23.30 -13.52
N GLN A 128 -14.01 24.59 -13.15
CA GLN A 128 -13.41 25.08 -11.91
C GLN A 128 -14.00 24.40 -10.67
N SER A 129 -15.31 24.19 -10.63
CA SER A 129 -15.96 23.49 -9.52
C SER A 129 -15.54 22.02 -9.42
N LEU A 130 -15.36 21.35 -10.56
CA LEU A 130 -14.92 19.96 -10.60
C LEU A 130 -13.46 19.84 -10.15
N GLU A 131 -12.59 20.72 -10.61
CA GLU A 131 -11.18 20.78 -10.19
C GLU A 131 -11.07 20.98 -8.68
N GLY A 132 -11.83 21.92 -8.11
CA GLY A 132 -11.89 22.12 -6.66
C GLY A 132 -12.38 20.89 -5.89
N LEU A 133 -13.41 20.21 -6.41
CA LEU A 133 -13.90 18.97 -5.79
C LEU A 133 -12.88 17.83 -5.87
N VAL A 134 -12.16 17.70 -6.99
CA VAL A 134 -11.10 16.69 -7.15
C VAL A 134 -9.98 16.96 -6.16
N GLU A 135 -9.56 18.21 -5.99
CA GLU A 135 -8.53 18.60 -5.02
C GLU A 135 -8.97 18.27 -3.58
N GLU A 136 -10.18 18.67 -3.19
CA GLU A 136 -10.74 18.38 -1.87
C GLU A 136 -10.82 16.87 -1.60
N ARG A 137 -11.32 16.10 -2.57
CA ARG A 137 -11.46 14.64 -2.44
C ARG A 137 -10.11 13.94 -2.40
N THR A 138 -9.14 14.43 -3.16
CA THR A 138 -7.76 13.89 -3.14
C THR A 138 -7.13 14.12 -1.77
N ALA A 139 -7.27 15.32 -1.21
CA ALA A 139 -6.78 15.62 0.15
C ALA A 139 -7.45 14.73 1.22
N ALA A 140 -8.78 14.58 1.16
CA ALA A 140 -9.51 13.70 2.09
C ALA A 140 -9.11 12.23 1.96
N LEU A 141 -8.84 11.75 0.75
CA LEU A 141 -8.35 10.39 0.50
C LEU A 141 -6.97 10.16 1.11
N CYS A 142 -6.04 11.11 0.93
CA CYS A 142 -4.70 11.02 1.54
C CYS A 142 -4.77 10.89 3.06
N VAL A 143 -5.63 11.68 3.73
CA VAL A 143 -5.83 11.58 5.18
C VAL A 143 -6.41 10.21 5.57
N SER A 144 -7.39 9.72 4.80
CA SER A 144 -8.04 8.43 5.07
C SER A 144 -7.07 7.24 4.92
N VAL A 145 -6.21 7.27 3.88
CA VAL A 145 -5.18 6.26 3.66
C VAL A 145 -4.18 6.23 4.81
N ALA A 146 -3.67 7.39 5.23
CA ALA A 146 -2.74 7.47 6.36
C ALA A 146 -3.35 6.92 7.66
N SER A 147 -4.62 7.25 7.93
CA SER A 147 -5.34 6.72 9.10
C SER A 147 -5.54 5.21 9.05
N LEU A 148 -5.84 4.66 7.87
CA LEU A 148 -5.97 3.22 7.67
C LEU A 148 -4.64 2.50 7.93
N GLU A 149 -3.52 3.04 7.44
CA GLU A 149 -2.19 2.47 7.66
C GLU A 149 -1.80 2.46 9.14
N GLU A 150 -2.07 3.55 9.86
CA GLU A 150 -1.84 3.64 11.30
C GLU A 150 -2.67 2.62 12.07
N SER A 151 -3.97 2.54 11.75
CA SER A 151 -4.88 1.58 12.36
C SER A 151 -4.43 0.14 12.08
N ARG A 152 -4.07 -0.19 10.84
CA ARG A 152 -3.54 -1.50 10.45
C ARG A 152 -2.27 -1.85 11.20
N ALA A 153 -1.35 -0.90 11.37
CA ALA A 153 -0.12 -1.10 12.12
C ALA A 153 -0.40 -1.35 13.62
N ALA A 154 -1.37 -0.62 14.20
CA ALA A 154 -1.82 -0.84 15.58
C ALA A 154 -2.44 -2.21 15.76
N TYR A 155 -3.37 -2.62 14.87
CA TYR A 155 -3.96 -3.96 14.88
C TYR A 155 -2.91 -5.05 14.77
N ARG A 156 -1.93 -4.92 13.87
CA ARG A 156 -0.85 -5.91 13.74
C ARG A 156 -0.05 -6.04 15.03
N ARG A 157 0.34 -4.91 15.66
CA ARG A 157 1.05 -4.93 16.96
C ARG A 157 0.22 -5.62 18.05
N MET A 158 -1.08 -5.36 18.10
CA MET A 158 -1.98 -5.99 19.08
C MET A 158 -2.11 -7.50 18.85
N LEU A 159 -2.22 -7.94 17.60
CA LEU A 159 -2.25 -9.36 17.26
C LEU A 159 -0.95 -10.05 17.69
N ASP A 160 0.21 -9.47 17.35
CA ASP A 160 1.52 -9.98 17.75
C ASP A 160 1.66 -10.11 19.27
N GLN A 161 1.24 -9.08 20.01
CA GLN A 161 1.26 -9.08 21.48
C GLN A 161 0.31 -10.13 22.08
N THR A 162 -0.85 -10.34 21.46
CA THR A 162 -1.84 -11.34 21.91
C THR A 162 -1.30 -12.75 21.70
N ILE A 163 -0.74 -13.03 20.52
CA ILE A 163 -0.10 -14.29 20.19
C ILE A 163 1.07 -14.56 21.15
N ALA A 164 1.92 -13.56 21.39
CA ALA A 164 3.02 -13.68 22.33
C ALA A 164 2.53 -13.97 23.75
N ALA A 165 1.43 -13.35 24.20
CA ALA A 165 0.85 -13.62 25.51
C ALA A 165 0.29 -15.05 25.63
N ILE A 166 -0.33 -15.59 24.58
CA ILE A 166 -0.80 -16.98 24.53
C ILE A 166 0.40 -17.94 24.59
N ALA A 167 1.42 -17.71 23.76
CA ALA A 167 2.68 -18.44 23.77
C ALA A 167 3.32 -18.48 25.17
N MET A 168 3.48 -17.31 25.80
CA MET A 168 4.01 -17.20 27.17
C MET A 168 3.16 -17.93 28.23
N THR A 169 1.84 -17.99 28.05
CA THR A 169 0.96 -18.71 28.99
C THR A 169 1.26 -20.21 29.00
N ILE A 170 1.61 -20.75 27.84
CA ILE A 170 1.95 -22.16 27.65
C ILE A 170 3.35 -22.42 28.18
N GLU A 171 4.30 -21.53 27.90
CA GLU A 171 5.64 -21.60 28.49
C GLU A 171 5.59 -21.56 30.03
N LYS A 172 4.68 -20.79 30.64
CA LYS A 172 4.53 -20.79 32.11
C LYS A 172 4.07 -22.13 32.69
N ARG A 173 3.39 -22.98 31.92
CA ARG A 173 2.99 -24.33 32.34
C ARG A 173 4.08 -25.37 32.12
N ASP A 174 5.03 -25.08 31.26
CA ASP A 174 6.21 -25.89 31.00
C ASP A 174 7.47 -25.11 31.45
N PRO A 175 7.91 -25.27 32.71
CA PRO A 175 9.05 -24.54 33.30
C PRO A 175 10.35 -24.64 32.49
N TYR A 176 10.43 -25.56 31.52
CA TYR A 176 11.61 -25.83 30.71
C TYR A 176 11.62 -25.12 29.36
N THR A 177 10.58 -24.35 29.03
CA THR A 177 10.41 -23.72 27.70
C THR A 177 10.48 -22.19 27.73
N ALA A 178 10.95 -21.57 28.82
CA ALA A 178 11.05 -20.11 28.89
C ALA A 178 11.87 -19.51 27.74
N GLY A 179 11.21 -18.70 26.90
CA GLY A 179 11.76 -18.08 25.70
C GLY A 179 12.15 -19.06 24.58
N HIS A 180 11.81 -20.35 24.70
CA HIS A 180 12.07 -21.37 23.70
C HIS A 180 11.37 -21.03 22.39
N GLN A 181 10.08 -20.71 22.44
CA GLN A 181 9.28 -20.45 21.25
C GLN A 181 9.80 -19.23 20.49
N VAL A 182 10.27 -18.21 21.21
CA VAL A 182 10.89 -17.01 20.63
C VAL A 182 12.20 -17.34 19.92
N ARG A 183 13.06 -18.17 20.52
CA ARG A 183 14.36 -18.56 19.93
C ARG A 183 14.17 -19.47 18.72
N VAL A 184 13.23 -20.41 18.77
CA VAL A 184 12.84 -21.25 17.64
C VAL A 184 12.31 -20.39 16.49
N ALA A 185 11.38 -19.46 16.77
CA ALA A 185 10.84 -18.55 15.75
C ALA A 185 11.94 -17.68 15.13
N HIS A 186 12.88 -17.17 15.93
CA HIS A 186 13.99 -16.36 15.42
C HIS A 186 14.91 -17.16 14.49
N LEU A 187 15.27 -18.39 14.88
CA LEU A 187 16.08 -19.27 14.04
C LEU A 187 15.34 -19.68 12.76
N ALA A 188 14.06 -20.05 12.86
CA ALA A 188 13.23 -20.42 11.71
C ALA A 188 13.13 -19.26 10.69
N VAL A 189 12.94 -18.02 11.16
CA VAL A 189 12.92 -16.82 10.31
C VAL A 189 14.27 -16.58 9.64
N ALA A 190 15.38 -16.73 10.37
CA ALA A 190 16.73 -16.58 9.80
C ALA A 190 16.98 -17.63 8.70
N MET A 191 16.59 -18.88 8.94
CA MET A 191 16.69 -19.96 7.97
C MET A 191 15.84 -19.70 6.73
N ALA A 192 14.59 -19.29 6.92
CA ALA A 192 13.68 -18.99 5.81
C ALA A 192 14.19 -17.83 4.93
N ARG A 193 14.78 -16.78 5.53
CA ARG A 193 15.44 -15.71 4.78
C ARG A 193 16.60 -16.21 3.95
N LYS A 194 17.43 -17.10 4.51
CA LYS A 194 18.58 -17.66 3.79
C LYS A 194 18.16 -18.62 2.66
N LEU A 195 17.03 -19.28 2.81
CA LEU A 195 16.38 -20.09 1.77
C LEU A 195 15.67 -19.24 0.70
N GLY A 196 15.58 -17.92 0.86
CA GLY A 196 14.96 -17.03 -0.12
C GLY A 196 13.43 -17.07 -0.13
N LEU A 197 12.79 -17.38 1.01
CA LEU A 197 11.32 -17.33 1.11
C LEU A 197 10.81 -15.87 1.05
N GLU A 198 9.63 -15.68 0.45
CA GLU A 198 8.96 -14.38 0.38
C GLU A 198 8.64 -13.82 1.77
N PRO A 199 8.69 -12.49 1.98
CA PRO A 199 8.44 -11.85 3.28
C PRO A 199 7.10 -12.25 3.91
N GLU A 200 6.06 -12.44 3.10
CA GLU A 200 4.74 -12.85 3.56
C GLU A 200 4.73 -14.28 4.10
N ARG A 201 5.46 -15.22 3.49
CA ARG A 201 5.60 -16.59 4.00
C ARG A 201 6.43 -16.64 5.28
N ILE A 202 7.49 -15.83 5.35
CA ILE A 202 8.32 -15.70 6.56
C ILE A 202 7.48 -15.25 7.75
N GLU A 203 6.52 -14.34 7.54
CA GLU A 203 5.62 -13.88 8.59
C GLU A 203 4.71 -15.00 9.10
N GLY A 204 4.12 -15.79 8.19
CA GLY A 204 3.34 -16.97 8.54
C GLY A 204 4.15 -18.00 9.33
N LEU A 205 5.40 -18.26 8.92
CA LEU A 205 6.32 -19.14 9.64
C LEU A 205 6.68 -18.61 11.03
N ARG A 206 6.96 -17.30 11.16
CA ARG A 206 7.25 -16.66 12.45
C ARG A 206 6.09 -16.89 13.42
N LEU A 207 4.87 -16.66 12.96
CA LEU A 207 3.67 -16.87 13.74
C LEU A 207 3.49 -18.36 14.10
N GLY A 208 3.55 -19.25 13.12
CA GLY A 208 3.45 -20.70 13.34
C GLY A 208 4.49 -21.23 14.33
N ALA A 209 5.73 -20.75 14.23
CA ALA A 209 6.82 -21.10 15.15
C ALA A 209 6.60 -20.55 16.57
N THR A 210 5.96 -19.39 16.72
CA THR A 210 5.67 -18.79 18.03
C THR A 210 4.66 -19.63 18.83
N ILE A 211 3.72 -20.30 18.14
CA ILE A 211 2.64 -21.06 18.78
C ILE A 211 2.68 -22.56 18.44
N HIS A 212 3.79 -23.07 17.91
CA HIS A 212 3.89 -24.46 17.42
C HIS A 212 3.51 -25.50 18.49
N ASP A 213 3.83 -25.16 19.74
CA ASP A 213 3.64 -25.97 20.93
C ASP A 213 2.30 -25.73 21.65
N ILE A 214 1.35 -25.02 21.02
CA ILE A 214 0.10 -24.59 21.67
C ILE A 214 -0.71 -25.75 22.27
N GLY A 215 -0.64 -26.93 21.66
CA GLY A 215 -1.32 -28.14 22.13
C GLY A 215 -0.79 -28.68 23.47
N LYS A 216 0.40 -28.26 23.93
CA LYS A 216 0.91 -28.68 25.26
C LYS A 216 0.01 -28.23 26.41
N ILE A 217 -0.89 -27.27 26.17
CA ILE A 217 -1.94 -26.86 27.14
C ILE A 217 -2.81 -28.03 27.61
N TYR A 218 -2.98 -29.06 26.77
CA TYR A 218 -3.80 -30.23 27.11
C TYR A 218 -3.07 -31.22 28.03
N LEU A 219 -1.74 -31.12 28.14
CA LEU A 219 -0.94 -32.06 28.90
C LEU A 219 -0.96 -31.74 30.41
N PRO A 220 -1.00 -32.78 31.28
CA PRO A 220 -0.82 -32.61 32.72
C PRO A 220 0.55 -31.99 33.04
N ALA A 221 0.59 -31.08 34.01
CA ALA A 221 1.81 -30.37 34.40
C ALA A 221 2.88 -31.33 34.93
N GLU A 222 2.46 -32.43 35.55
CA GLU A 222 3.33 -33.48 36.10
C GLU A 222 4.12 -34.22 35.01
N ILE A 223 3.56 -34.33 33.80
CA ILE A 223 4.23 -34.97 32.65
C ILE A 223 5.21 -33.99 32.02
N LEU A 224 4.82 -32.73 31.86
CA LEU A 224 5.69 -31.67 31.32
C LEU A 224 6.90 -31.40 32.22
N SER A 225 6.69 -31.41 33.54
CA SER A 225 7.72 -31.15 34.57
C SER A 225 8.49 -32.39 35.03
N ARG A 226 8.27 -33.57 34.41
CA ARG A 226 8.85 -34.83 34.89
C ARG A 226 10.37 -34.88 34.63
N PRO A 227 11.21 -35.07 35.66
CA PRO A 227 12.64 -35.27 35.47
C PRO A 227 12.94 -36.69 34.96
N GLY A 228 13.90 -36.81 34.04
CA GLY A 228 14.36 -38.10 33.51
C GLY A 228 13.68 -38.52 32.20
N ARG A 229 13.74 -39.81 31.88
CA ARG A 229 13.14 -40.36 30.65
C ARG A 229 11.66 -40.63 30.89
N LEU A 230 10.82 -40.16 29.95
CA LEU A 230 9.41 -40.53 29.90
C LEU A 230 9.26 -42.00 29.51
N SER A 231 8.25 -42.67 30.08
CA SER A 231 7.78 -43.97 29.60
C SER A 231 7.18 -43.85 28.19
N GLU A 232 7.01 -44.98 27.50
CA GLU A 232 6.41 -44.99 26.15
C GLU A 232 4.99 -44.41 26.16
N THR A 233 4.19 -44.71 27.19
CA THR A 233 2.83 -44.16 27.36
C THR A 233 2.83 -42.65 27.58
N GLU A 234 3.75 -42.15 28.42
CA GLU A 234 3.89 -40.71 28.65
C GLU A 234 4.36 -39.99 27.38
N LEU A 235 5.29 -40.59 26.63
CA LEU A 235 5.77 -40.04 25.36
C LEU A 235 4.65 -40.03 24.32
N ALA A 236 3.86 -41.09 24.22
CA ALA A 236 2.68 -41.13 23.35
C ALA A 236 1.68 -40.03 23.68
N LEU A 237 1.45 -39.74 24.97
CA LEU A 237 0.61 -38.62 25.38
C LEU A 237 1.23 -37.27 25.01
N VAL A 238 2.54 -37.07 25.20
CA VAL A 238 3.21 -35.82 24.79
C VAL A 238 3.06 -35.59 23.28
N ARG A 239 3.16 -36.64 22.45
CA ARG A 239 3.05 -36.54 20.98
C ARG A 239 1.69 -35.99 20.50
N THR A 240 0.62 -36.12 21.30
CA THR A 240 -0.72 -35.63 20.91
C THR A 240 -0.80 -34.11 20.82
N HIS A 241 0.18 -33.36 21.35
CA HIS A 241 0.15 -31.90 21.30
C HIS A 241 0.14 -31.35 19.85
N ALA A 242 0.71 -32.07 18.89
CA ALA A 242 0.69 -31.64 17.48
C ALA A 242 -0.74 -31.68 16.91
N GLU A 243 -1.50 -32.73 17.21
CA GLU A 243 -2.90 -32.88 16.78
C GLU A 243 -3.83 -31.91 17.53
N VAL A 244 -3.68 -31.83 18.85
CA VAL A 244 -4.43 -30.88 19.69
C VAL A 244 -4.12 -29.44 19.30
N GLY A 245 -2.86 -29.14 18.97
CA GLY A 245 -2.46 -27.82 18.53
C GLY A 245 -3.16 -27.40 17.23
N LEU A 246 -3.28 -28.31 16.25
CA LEU A 246 -4.08 -28.10 15.05
C LEU A 246 -5.56 -27.86 15.38
N GLU A 247 -6.13 -28.64 16.30
CA GLU A 247 -7.52 -28.49 16.73
C GLU A 247 -7.78 -27.11 17.35
N ILE A 248 -6.91 -26.64 18.23
CA ILE A 248 -7.02 -25.33 18.89
C ILE A 248 -7.07 -24.18 17.88
N VAL A 249 -6.27 -24.26 16.82
CA VAL A 249 -6.17 -23.18 15.84
C VAL A 249 -7.08 -23.35 14.62
N ARG A 250 -7.87 -24.43 14.57
CA ARG A 250 -8.67 -24.81 13.39
C ARG A 250 -9.68 -23.74 12.98
N ASP A 251 -10.31 -23.10 13.96
CA ASP A 251 -11.37 -22.11 13.73
C ASP A 251 -10.82 -20.69 13.50
N VAL A 252 -9.49 -20.52 13.49
CA VAL A 252 -8.85 -19.24 13.21
C VAL A 252 -8.49 -19.17 11.72
N GLU A 253 -9.07 -18.19 11.03
CA GLU A 253 -8.77 -17.93 9.61
C GLU A 253 -7.42 -17.22 9.46
N PHE A 254 -6.35 -18.00 9.43
CA PHE A 254 -5.03 -17.51 9.06
C PHE A 254 -4.87 -17.46 7.53
N PRO A 255 -4.21 -16.43 6.97
CA PRO A 255 -3.85 -16.42 5.55
C PRO A 255 -2.72 -17.42 5.22
N TRP A 256 -2.11 -18.03 6.25
CA TRP A 256 -1.03 -19.01 6.14
C TRP A 256 -1.44 -20.36 6.74
N PRO A 257 -0.81 -21.47 6.31
CA PRO A 257 -1.13 -22.82 6.79
C PRO A 257 -0.57 -23.11 8.20
N ILE A 258 -0.79 -22.22 9.18
CA ILE A 258 -0.23 -22.30 10.54
C ILE A 258 -0.66 -23.58 11.26
N GLY A 259 -1.92 -23.98 11.15
CA GLY A 259 -2.39 -25.24 11.73
C GLY A 259 -1.60 -26.45 11.20
N MET A 260 -1.20 -26.43 9.92
CA MET A 260 -0.40 -27.51 9.34
C MET A 260 1.07 -27.44 9.77
N MET A 261 1.62 -26.25 9.99
CA MET A 261 2.93 -26.09 10.61
C MET A 261 2.95 -26.73 12.01
N ILE A 262 1.97 -26.40 12.86
CA ILE A 262 1.78 -26.99 14.18
C ILE A 262 1.60 -28.51 14.09
N HIS A 263 0.81 -29.00 13.14
CA HIS A 263 0.56 -30.42 13.03
C HIS A 263 1.78 -31.23 12.58
N GLN A 264 2.67 -30.63 11.77
CA GLN A 264 3.73 -31.37 11.07
C GLN A 264 5.14 -31.09 11.59
N HIS A 265 5.34 -30.19 12.56
CA HIS A 265 6.68 -29.78 12.99
C HIS A 265 7.53 -30.91 13.61
N HIS A 266 6.92 -32.05 13.94
CA HIS A 266 7.62 -33.25 14.41
C HIS A 266 7.66 -34.40 13.39
N GLU A 267 7.19 -34.16 12.16
CA GLU A 267 7.39 -35.08 11.06
C GLU A 267 8.87 -35.12 10.66
N ARG A 268 9.31 -36.27 10.14
CA ARG A 268 10.69 -36.50 9.68
C ARG A 268 10.64 -36.89 8.22
N CYS A 269 11.64 -36.49 7.43
CA CYS A 269 11.62 -36.73 5.99
C CYS A 269 11.59 -38.22 5.61
N ASP A 270 12.01 -39.13 6.52
CA ASP A 270 11.96 -40.58 6.37
C ASP A 270 10.66 -41.24 6.88
N GLY A 271 9.71 -40.46 7.40
CA GLY A 271 8.44 -40.95 7.94
C GLY A 271 8.52 -41.49 9.37
N SER A 272 9.67 -41.42 10.03
CA SER A 272 9.84 -41.82 11.44
C SER A 272 9.22 -40.83 12.44
N GLY A 273 8.75 -39.69 11.94
CA GLY A 273 8.12 -38.63 12.72
C GLY A 273 6.67 -38.92 13.11
N TYR A 274 6.01 -37.89 13.63
CA TYR A 274 4.62 -37.95 14.08
C TYR A 274 3.93 -36.60 13.80
N PRO A 275 2.58 -36.53 13.77
CA PRO A 275 1.61 -37.58 14.11
C PRO A 275 1.26 -38.55 12.96
N ARG A 276 1.50 -38.21 11.69
CA ARG A 276 1.07 -39.02 10.55
C ARG A 276 2.16 -39.91 9.96
N GLY A 277 3.43 -39.61 10.21
CA GLY A 277 4.54 -40.34 9.59
C GLY A 277 4.63 -40.07 8.08
N ILE A 278 4.28 -38.85 7.66
CA ILE A 278 4.40 -38.42 6.26
C ILE A 278 5.86 -38.20 5.87
N VAL A 279 6.17 -38.30 4.59
CA VAL A 279 7.55 -38.34 4.08
C VAL A 279 7.90 -37.17 3.17
N GLY A 280 9.17 -36.78 3.16
CA GLY A 280 9.75 -35.82 2.21
C GLY A 280 8.89 -34.57 1.96
N ASP A 281 8.47 -34.41 0.70
CA ASP A 281 7.73 -33.23 0.23
C ASP A 281 6.25 -33.18 0.62
N GLU A 282 5.71 -34.23 1.25
CA GLU A 282 4.37 -34.17 1.87
C GLU A 282 4.35 -33.28 3.12
N ILE A 283 5.53 -33.08 3.74
CA ILE A 283 5.72 -32.16 4.87
C ILE A 283 5.85 -30.74 4.33
N LEU A 284 5.04 -29.82 4.82
CA LEU A 284 5.11 -28.41 4.48
C LEU A 284 6.54 -27.86 4.72
N LEU A 285 7.09 -27.09 3.77
CA LEU A 285 8.44 -26.54 3.89
C LEU A 285 8.62 -25.75 5.20
N GLU A 286 7.65 -24.94 5.58
CA GLU A 286 7.62 -24.19 6.82
C GLU A 286 7.71 -25.12 8.06
N ALA A 287 7.06 -26.29 8.02
CA ALA A 287 7.17 -27.30 9.06
C ALA A 287 8.55 -27.98 9.07
N ARG A 288 9.17 -28.20 7.91
CA ARG A 288 10.55 -28.72 7.81
C ARG A 288 11.57 -27.75 8.40
N ILE A 289 11.40 -26.45 8.13
CA ILE A 289 12.21 -25.37 8.74
C ILE A 289 12.03 -25.36 10.25
N LEU A 290 10.77 -25.37 10.70
CA LEU A 290 10.43 -25.35 12.12
C LEU A 290 10.99 -26.57 12.87
N CYS A 291 10.93 -27.75 12.26
CA CYS A 291 11.46 -29.00 12.81
C CYS A 291 12.97 -28.92 13.10
N VAL A 292 13.75 -28.39 12.15
CA VAL A 292 15.20 -28.20 12.32
C VAL A 292 15.49 -27.12 13.38
N ALA A 293 14.76 -26.00 13.33
CA ALA A 293 14.93 -24.92 14.31
C ALA A 293 14.62 -25.39 15.75
N ASP A 294 13.55 -26.15 15.94
CA ASP A 294 13.15 -26.73 17.23
C ASP A 294 14.21 -27.70 17.77
N VAL A 295 14.69 -28.64 16.95
CA VAL A 295 15.76 -29.57 17.37
C VAL A 295 17.03 -28.83 17.78
N VAL A 296 17.47 -27.86 16.97
CA VAL A 296 18.69 -27.12 17.27
C VAL A 296 18.57 -26.34 18.57
N GLU A 297 17.46 -25.63 18.76
CA GLU A 297 17.22 -24.87 20.00
C GLU A 297 17.13 -25.82 21.20
N ALA A 298 16.33 -26.88 21.11
CA ALA A 298 16.06 -27.78 22.23
C ALA A 298 17.32 -28.53 22.70
N MET A 299 18.28 -28.79 21.79
CA MET A 299 19.57 -29.40 22.12
C MET A 299 20.60 -28.39 22.65
N ALA A 300 20.58 -27.17 22.14
CA ALA A 300 21.52 -26.11 22.53
C ALA A 300 21.14 -25.47 23.87
N ALA A 301 19.86 -25.44 24.23
CA ALA A 301 19.36 -24.82 25.46
C ALA A 301 19.75 -25.60 26.72
N HIS A 302 20.10 -24.88 27.78
CA HIS A 302 20.35 -25.47 29.09
C HIS A 302 19.00 -25.75 29.78
N ARG A 303 18.76 -27.00 30.18
CA ARG A 303 17.56 -27.38 30.96
C ARG A 303 17.99 -27.78 32.39
N PRO A 304 17.20 -27.49 33.44
CA PRO A 304 17.55 -27.77 34.84
C PRO A 304 18.01 -29.21 35.17
N TYR A 305 17.66 -30.20 34.33
CA TYR A 305 18.01 -31.62 34.48
C TYR A 305 18.76 -32.22 33.28
N ARG A 306 19.08 -31.40 32.27
CA ARG A 306 19.89 -31.79 31.11
C ARG A 306 20.81 -30.62 30.78
N ALA A 307 22.10 -30.79 31.10
CA ALA A 307 23.11 -29.84 30.68
C ALA A 307 23.02 -29.63 29.16
N ALA A 308 23.03 -28.37 28.73
CA ALA A 308 23.14 -28.00 27.33
C ALA A 308 24.20 -28.87 26.66
N LEU A 309 23.83 -29.55 25.57
CA LEU A 309 24.78 -30.32 24.78
C LEU A 309 25.74 -29.37 24.03
N GLY A 310 25.36 -28.10 23.92
CA GLY A 310 26.08 -27.05 23.22
C GLY A 310 25.62 -26.96 21.77
N ILE A 311 25.77 -25.77 21.18
CA ILE A 311 25.38 -25.52 19.79
C ILE A 311 26.10 -26.47 18.83
N ASP A 312 27.37 -26.79 19.08
CA ASP A 312 28.16 -27.69 18.23
C ASP A 312 27.55 -29.09 18.12
N LYS A 313 27.02 -29.63 19.22
CA LYS A 313 26.36 -30.94 19.21
C LYS A 313 24.99 -30.88 18.54
N ALA A 314 24.27 -29.77 18.69
CA ALA A 314 23.00 -29.55 17.99
C ALA A 314 23.23 -29.49 16.47
N LEU A 315 24.26 -28.77 16.01
CA LEU A 315 24.63 -28.71 14.59
C LEU A 315 25.14 -30.07 14.08
N ALA A 316 25.86 -30.83 14.90
CA ALA A 316 26.29 -32.19 14.55
C ALA A 316 25.11 -33.15 14.35
N GLU A 317 24.07 -33.09 15.18
CA GLU A 317 22.85 -33.89 15.06
C GLU A 317 22.13 -33.63 13.73
N VAL A 318 21.82 -32.36 13.43
CA VAL A 318 21.11 -32.03 12.19
C VAL A 318 21.95 -32.31 10.96
N ARG A 319 23.28 -32.17 11.04
CA ARG A 319 24.21 -32.57 9.97
C ARG A 319 24.19 -34.08 9.74
N ALA A 320 24.15 -34.89 10.79
CA ALA A 320 24.10 -36.35 10.68
C ALA A 320 22.77 -36.85 10.09
N GLY A 321 21.65 -36.19 10.41
CA GLY A 321 20.34 -36.51 9.85
C GLY A 321 19.99 -35.81 8.52
N ARG A 322 20.94 -35.10 7.91
CA ARG A 322 20.71 -34.32 6.68
C ARG A 322 20.31 -35.24 5.51
N GLY A 323 19.16 -34.96 4.90
CA GLY A 323 18.63 -35.70 3.75
C GLY A 323 17.97 -37.04 4.11
N THR A 324 17.90 -37.38 5.40
CA THR A 324 17.20 -38.57 5.91
C THR A 324 16.11 -38.15 6.89
N LEU A 325 16.50 -37.67 8.07
CA LEU A 325 15.58 -37.17 9.10
C LEU A 325 15.10 -35.75 8.80
N TYR A 326 15.99 -34.93 8.24
CA TYR A 326 15.78 -33.51 7.98
C TYR A 326 15.94 -33.18 6.50
N ASP A 327 15.22 -32.17 6.04
CA ASP A 327 15.36 -31.64 4.69
C ASP A 327 16.77 -31.09 4.45
N GLY A 328 17.42 -31.55 3.37
CA GLY A 328 18.82 -31.21 3.07
C GLY A 328 19.06 -29.71 2.92
N PRO A 329 18.36 -29.02 1.99
CA PRO A 329 18.41 -27.56 1.86
C PRO A 329 18.16 -26.80 3.15
N VAL A 330 17.19 -27.23 3.97
CA VAL A 330 16.89 -26.59 5.26
C VAL A 330 18.06 -26.73 6.24
N VAL A 331 18.67 -27.92 6.35
CA VAL A 331 19.86 -28.12 7.18
C VAL A 331 21.03 -27.28 6.69
N ASP A 332 21.26 -27.21 5.38
CA ASP A 332 22.34 -26.40 4.80
C ASP A 332 22.18 -24.91 5.16
N ALA A 333 20.95 -24.40 5.09
CA ALA A 333 20.64 -23.04 5.50
C ALA A 333 20.93 -22.84 7.00
N CYS A 334 20.56 -23.79 7.86
CA CYS A 334 20.88 -23.73 9.29
C CYS A 334 22.40 -23.71 9.53
N LEU A 335 23.15 -24.65 8.95
CA LEU A 335 24.60 -24.74 9.13
C LEU A 335 25.30 -23.46 8.64
N ALA A 336 24.92 -22.97 7.48
CA ALA A 336 25.51 -21.76 6.92
C ALA A 336 25.24 -20.51 7.76
N LEU A 337 24.08 -20.40 8.43
CA LEU A 337 23.83 -19.30 9.38
C LEU A 337 24.86 -19.29 10.52
N PHE A 338 25.11 -20.43 11.15
CA PHE A 338 26.01 -20.51 12.30
C PHE A 338 27.49 -20.46 11.90
N GLU A 339 27.86 -21.13 10.81
CA GLU A 339 29.26 -21.29 10.39
C GLU A 339 29.78 -20.11 9.56
N GLN A 340 28.93 -19.51 8.73
CA GLN A 340 29.33 -18.45 7.78
C GLN A 340 28.85 -17.08 8.24
N ASP A 341 27.59 -16.98 8.68
CA ASP A 341 26.99 -15.70 9.08
C ASP A 341 27.19 -15.39 10.57
N HIS A 342 27.89 -16.27 11.31
CA HIS A 342 28.16 -16.15 12.74
C HIS A 342 26.89 -15.88 13.58
N TYR A 343 25.76 -16.47 13.17
CA TYR A 343 24.50 -16.32 13.87
C TYR A 343 24.60 -16.81 15.32
N GLN A 344 24.00 -16.05 16.24
CA GLN A 344 23.87 -16.41 17.64
C GLN A 344 22.39 -16.48 18.01
N LEU A 345 22.02 -17.52 18.76
CA LEU A 345 20.68 -17.58 19.34
C LEU A 345 20.49 -16.39 20.29
N PRO A 346 19.33 -15.72 20.24
CA PRO A 346 19.06 -14.63 21.16
C PRO A 346 19.13 -15.13 22.62
N PRO A 347 19.61 -14.30 23.56
CA PRO A 347 19.76 -14.70 24.95
C PRO A 347 18.41 -15.14 25.52
N SER A 348 18.43 -16.14 26.40
CA SER A 348 17.26 -16.48 27.20
C SER A 348 16.89 -15.26 28.05
N LEU A 349 15.65 -14.81 27.97
CA LEU A 349 15.06 -13.87 28.95
C LEU A 349 14.83 -14.62 30.26
N ALA A 350 15.91 -15.16 30.85
CA ALA A 350 15.92 -15.57 32.23
C ALA A 350 16.25 -14.32 33.04
N GLY A 351 15.29 -13.86 33.83
CA GLY A 351 15.50 -12.82 34.84
C GLY A 351 16.46 -13.26 35.92
#